data_AF-A0A368VJN9-F1
#
_entry.id   AF-A0A368VJN9-F1
#
_cell.length_a   1.000
_cell.length_b   1.000
_cell.length_c   1.000
_cell.angle_alpha   90.00
_cell.angle_beta   90.00
_cell.angle_gamma   90.00
#
_symmetry.space_group_name_H-M   'P 1'
#
loop_
_entity.id
_entity.type
_entity.pdbx_description
1 polymer ?
#
loop_
_entity_poly.entity_id
_entity_poly.type
_entity_poly.pdbx_seq_one_letter_code
_entity_poly.pdbx_strand_id
1 'polypeptide(L)'
;MEKSQLEPISFETVDDPIVFFAQQYNLTPRETDLLRVVAKHGYTNEQIAESLHIQRKTVNIHMTKLLSKTGCASSRELLSKIITHLLPDNDDKDEDDQTGIQERALN
;
A
#
# COMPACT_ATOMS: atom_id res chain seq x y z
N MET A 1 -28.64 14.82 -16.37
CA MET A 1 -28.31 13.40 -16.65
C MET A 1 -27.05 13.41 -17.48
N GLU A 2 -25.89 13.42 -16.83
CA GLU A 2 -24.64 13.13 -17.52
C GLU A 2 -23.83 12.30 -16.55
N LYS A 3 -23.84 10.99 -16.79
CA LYS A 3 -22.94 10.06 -16.12
C LYS A 3 -21.56 10.41 -16.63
N SER A 4 -20.84 11.24 -15.87
CA SER A 4 -19.42 11.49 -16.04
C SER A 4 -18.72 10.14 -16.05
N GLN A 5 -18.37 9.70 -17.25
CA GLN A 5 -17.55 8.54 -17.51
C GLN A 5 -16.25 8.76 -16.74
N LEU A 6 -16.05 7.98 -15.69
CA LEU A 6 -14.74 7.86 -15.07
C LEU A 6 -13.89 7.15 -16.12
N GLU A 7 -12.99 7.90 -16.74
CA GLU A 7 -11.90 7.36 -17.55
C GLU A 7 -11.28 6.16 -16.80
N PRO A 8 -11.04 5.02 -17.49
CA PRO A 8 -10.37 3.89 -16.86
C PRO A 8 -9.00 4.38 -16.40
N ILE A 9 -8.70 4.20 -15.11
CA ILE A 9 -7.39 4.52 -14.55
C ILE A 9 -6.35 3.79 -15.41
N SER A 10 -5.58 4.55 -16.20
CA SER A 10 -4.42 4.03 -16.90
C SER A 10 -3.42 3.59 -15.84
N PHE A 11 -3.39 2.29 -15.56
CA PHE A 11 -2.41 1.64 -14.68
C PHE A 11 -1.03 1.63 -15.36
N GLU A 12 -0.50 2.81 -15.71
CA GLU A 12 0.90 2.95 -16.09
C GLU A 12 1.71 3.07 -14.81
N THR A 13 2.07 1.91 -14.27
CA THR A 13 3.31 1.58 -13.53
C THR A 13 3.03 0.33 -12.70
N VAL A 14 3.46 -0.82 -13.21
CA VAL A 14 3.46 -2.09 -12.47
C VAL A 14 4.33 -2.01 -11.21
N ASP A 15 5.14 -0.94 -11.10
CA ASP A 15 6.05 -0.64 -10.00
C ASP A 15 5.49 0.37 -8.97
N ASP A 16 4.24 0.84 -9.09
CA ASP A 16 3.69 1.74 -8.06
C ASP A 16 3.23 0.93 -6.82
N PRO A 17 3.92 1.08 -5.68
CA PRO A 17 3.61 0.35 -4.46
C PRO A 17 2.17 0.58 -3.95
N ILE A 18 1.63 1.77 -4.18
CA ILE A 18 0.29 2.14 -3.75
C ILE A 18 -0.77 1.43 -4.60
N VAL A 19 -0.51 1.31 -5.91
CA VAL A 19 -1.40 0.62 -6.85
C VAL A 19 -1.44 -0.87 -6.54
N PHE A 20 -0.28 -1.49 -6.32
CA PHE A 20 -0.20 -2.90 -5.93
C PHE A 20 -0.98 -3.16 -4.64
N PHE A 21 -0.73 -2.37 -3.59
CA PHE A 21 -1.47 -2.49 -2.33
C PHE A 21 -2.98 -2.29 -2.52
N ALA A 22 -3.39 -1.32 -3.33
CA ALA A 22 -4.80 -1.08 -3.61
C ALA A 22 -5.49 -2.27 -4.31
N GLN A 23 -4.80 -2.94 -5.23
CA GLN A 23 -5.30 -4.14 -5.89
C GLN A 23 -5.43 -5.32 -4.91
N GLN A 24 -4.41 -5.54 -4.06
CA GLN A 24 -4.41 -6.61 -3.05
C GLN A 24 -5.63 -6.53 -2.10
N TYR A 25 -6.07 -5.32 -1.75
CA TYR A 25 -7.20 -5.10 -0.84
C TYR A 25 -8.50 -4.68 -1.55
N ASN A 26 -8.58 -4.79 -2.88
CA ASN A 26 -9.73 -4.38 -3.70
C ASN A 26 -10.26 -2.97 -3.33
N LEU A 27 -9.34 -2.02 -3.21
CA LEU A 27 -9.67 -0.64 -2.91
C LEU A 27 -10.37 0.01 -4.11
N THR A 28 -11.35 0.85 -3.81
CA THR A 28 -11.99 1.71 -4.80
C THR A 28 -11.04 2.83 -5.23
N PRO A 29 -11.31 3.51 -6.36
CA PRO A 29 -10.51 4.67 -6.78
C PRO A 29 -10.38 5.73 -5.67
N ARG A 30 -11.46 6.04 -4.96
CA ARG A 30 -11.41 7.02 -3.86
C ARG A 30 -10.64 6.55 -2.64
N GLU A 31 -10.71 5.27 -2.30
CA GLU A 31 -9.88 4.71 -1.23
C GLU A 31 -8.40 4.72 -1.61
N THR A 32 -8.08 4.51 -2.88
CA THR A 32 -6.72 4.57 -3.43
C THR A 32 -6.16 6.00 -3.40
N ASP A 33 -6.97 7.00 -3.76
CA ASP A 33 -6.60 8.42 -3.62
C ASP A 33 -6.25 8.76 -2.17
N LEU A 34 -7.11 8.36 -1.23
CA LEU A 34 -6.90 8.58 0.20
C LEU A 34 -5.59 7.90 0.67
N LEU A 35 -5.39 6.64 0.29
CA LEU A 35 -4.19 5.87 0.61
C LEU A 35 -2.94 6.59 0.12
N ARG A 36 -2.94 7.08 -1.13
CA ARG A 36 -1.81 7.79 -1.74
C ARG A 36 -1.46 9.06 -0.97
N VAL A 37 -2.46 9.87 -0.61
CA VAL A 37 -2.25 11.11 0.15
C VAL A 37 -1.71 10.83 1.55
N VAL A 38 -2.31 9.85 2.26
CA VAL A 38 -1.86 9.45 3.60
C VAL A 38 -0.45 8.89 3.60
N ALA A 39 -0.15 7.96 2.67
CA ALA A 39 1.15 7.32 2.60
C ALA A 39 2.28 8.30 2.25
N LYS A 40 2.01 9.25 1.35
CA LYS A 40 3.02 10.21 0.90
C LYS A 40 3.32 11.31 1.92
N HIS A 41 2.31 11.74 2.69
CA HIS A 41 2.43 12.96 3.50
C HIS A 41 2.17 12.78 4.99
N GLY A 42 1.57 11.66 5.42
CA GLY A 42 1.16 11.46 6.83
C GLY A 42 0.06 12.43 7.28
N TYR A 43 -0.74 12.94 6.35
CA TYR A 43 -1.75 13.96 6.61
C TYR A 43 -2.88 13.52 7.55
N THR A 44 -3.43 14.50 8.27
CA THR A 44 -4.68 14.35 9.04
C THR A 44 -5.89 14.33 8.11
N ASN A 45 -7.05 13.89 8.61
CA ASN A 45 -8.29 13.88 7.83
C ASN A 45 -8.74 15.30 7.38
N GLU A 46 -8.36 16.37 8.09
CA GLU A 46 -8.53 17.75 7.64
C GLU A 46 -7.66 18.06 6.42
N GLN A 47 -6.36 17.75 6.50
CA GLN A 47 -5.42 18.02 5.41
C GLN A 47 -5.70 17.18 4.16
N ILE A 48 -6.14 15.94 4.33
CA ILE A 48 -6.61 15.09 3.22
C ILE A 48 -7.84 15.72 2.56
N ALA A 49 -8.78 16.24 3.35
CA ALA A 49 -9.98 16.89 2.83
C ALA A 49 -9.64 18.11 1.96
N GLU A 50 -8.70 18.93 2.42
CA GLU A 50 -8.16 20.06 1.68
C GLU A 50 -7.46 19.60 0.40
N SER A 51 -6.55 18.62 0.50
CA SER A 51 -5.77 18.10 -0.63
C SER A 51 -6.64 17.44 -1.71
N LEU A 52 -7.75 16.83 -1.34
CA LEU A 52 -8.67 16.15 -2.26
C LEU A 52 -9.87 17.01 -2.65
N HIS A 53 -9.96 18.25 -2.13
CA HIS A 53 -11.08 19.17 -2.32
C HIS A 53 -12.45 18.54 -2.02
N ILE A 54 -12.54 17.81 -0.90
CA ILE A 54 -13.78 17.18 -0.42
C ILE A 54 -14.03 17.52 1.05
N GLN A 55 -15.22 17.21 1.55
CA GLN A 55 -15.53 17.43 2.96
C GLN A 55 -14.80 16.43 3.86
N ARG A 56 -14.34 16.88 5.04
CA ARG A 56 -13.79 16.03 6.11
C ARG A 56 -14.68 14.82 6.43
N LYS A 57 -16.00 15.02 6.46
CA LYS A 57 -16.95 13.92 6.72
C LYS A 57 -16.85 12.82 5.65
N THR A 58 -16.67 13.21 4.39
CA THR A 58 -16.47 12.28 3.27
C THR A 58 -15.15 11.53 3.41
N VAL A 59 -14.07 12.22 3.80
CA VAL A 59 -12.78 11.58 4.14
C VAL A 59 -12.98 10.54 5.25
N ASN A 60 -13.66 10.88 6.34
CA ASN A 60 -13.91 9.94 7.43
C ASN A 60 -14.64 8.68 6.95
N ILE A 61 -15.68 8.82 6.13
CA ILE A 61 -16.43 7.68 5.57
C ILE A 61 -15.51 6.79 4.72
N HIS A 62 -14.72 7.39 3.82
CA HIS A 62 -13.79 6.63 2.99
C HIS A 62 -12.66 6.00 3.81
N MET A 63 -12.14 6.68 4.82
CA MET A 63 -11.11 6.16 5.73
C MET A 63 -11.63 4.96 6.52
N THR A 64 -12.86 5.01 7.04
CA THR A 64 -13.47 3.86 7.72
C THR A 64 -13.58 2.64 6.81
N LYS A 65 -14.01 2.84 5.55
CA LYS A 65 -14.10 1.74 4.57
C LYS A 65 -12.73 1.20 4.19
N LEU A 66 -11.76 2.09 3.95
CA LEU A 66 -10.38 1.74 3.67
C LEU A 66 -9.79 0.88 4.79
N LEU A 67 -9.85 1.36 6.03
CA LEU A 67 -9.35 0.63 7.21
C LEU A 67 -10.05 -0.72 7.41
N SER A 68 -11.36 -0.77 7.16
CA SER A 68 -12.12 -2.02 7.21
C SER A 68 -11.66 -3.02 6.15
N LYS A 69 -11.32 -2.58 4.94
CA LYS A 69 -10.84 -3.46 3.87
C LYS A 69 -9.42 -3.96 4.12
N THR A 70 -8.58 -3.12 4.71
CA THR A 70 -7.17 -3.48 5.00
C THR A 70 -7.00 -4.22 6.32
N GLY A 71 -8.06 -4.30 7.13
CA GLY A 71 -8.04 -4.90 8.46
C GLY A 71 -7.24 -4.10 9.49
N CYS A 72 -7.07 -2.79 9.27
CA CYS A 72 -6.29 -1.92 10.15
C CYS A 72 -7.21 -1.17 11.11
N ALA A 73 -6.81 -1.00 12.37
CA ALA A 73 -7.57 -0.24 13.36
C ALA A 73 -7.31 1.28 13.28
N SER A 74 -6.24 1.71 12.61
CA SER A 74 -5.86 3.12 12.52
C SER A 74 -5.05 3.44 11.27
N SER A 75 -4.98 4.73 10.90
CA SER A 75 -4.12 5.20 9.82
C SER A 75 -2.64 4.89 10.07
N ARG A 76 -2.20 4.89 11.33
CA ARG A 76 -0.82 4.51 11.71
C ARG A 76 -0.54 3.05 11.38
N GLU A 77 -1.47 2.17 11.71
CA GLU A 77 -1.35 0.74 11.40
C GLU A 77 -1.41 0.49 9.89
N LEU A 78 -2.28 1.20 9.18
CA LEU A 78 -2.33 1.19 7.72
C LEU A 78 -0.97 1.58 7.12
N LEU A 79 -0.37 2.68 7.57
CA LEU A 79 0.95 3.12 7.13
C LEU A 79 2.04 2.08 7.39
N SER A 80 2.06 1.51 8.61
CA SER A 80 2.99 0.43 8.96
C SER A 80 2.84 -0.76 8.02
N LYS A 81 1.60 -1.17 7.75
CA LYS A 81 1.29 -2.33 6.90
C LYS A 81 1.72 -2.12 5.45
N ILE A 82 1.56 -0.90 4.92
CA ILE A 82 2.08 -0.55 3.61
C ILE A 82 3.61 -0.68 3.61
N ILE A 83 4.30 -0.05 4.58
CA ILE A 83 5.76 -0.08 4.65
C ILE A 83 6.29 -1.52 4.73
N THR A 84 5.70 -2.38 5.56
CA THR A 84 6.05 -3.81 5.64
C THR A 84 5.83 -4.54 4.31
N HIS A 85 4.79 -4.18 3.54
CA HIS A 85 4.62 -4.73 2.20
C HIS A 85 5.66 -4.25 1.18
N LEU A 86 6.33 -3.11 1.42
CA LEU A 86 7.30 -2.49 0.49
C LEU A 86 8.75 -2.77 0.83
N LEU A 87 9.03 -3.07 2.09
CA LEU A 87 10.33 -3.52 2.54
C LEU A 87 10.28 -5.05 2.60
N PRO A 88 10.83 -5.77 1.62
CA PRO A 88 10.98 -7.22 1.77
C PRO A 88 11.85 -7.46 3.00
N ASP A 89 11.44 -8.42 3.84
CA ASP A 89 12.25 -8.88 4.96
C ASP A 89 13.59 -9.36 4.40
N ASN A 90 14.69 -8.68 4.73
CA ASN A 90 16.03 -9.04 4.26
C ASN A 90 16.64 -10.16 5.13
N ASP A 91 15.82 -11.03 5.72
CA ASP A 91 16.27 -12.10 6.60
C ASP A 91 16.89 -13.29 5.83
N ASP A 92 16.90 -13.26 4.48
CA ASP A 92 17.56 -14.26 3.63
C ASP A 92 19.03 -13.92 3.34
N LYS A 93 19.87 -13.81 4.38
CA LYS A 93 21.33 -13.97 4.27
C LYS A 93 21.93 -14.79 5.42
N ASP A 94 21.27 -15.89 5.77
CA ASP A 94 21.94 -17.03 6.39
C ASP A 94 21.92 -18.21 5.40
N GLU A 95 22.44 -18.00 4.18
CA GLU A 95 23.05 -19.10 3.43
C GLU A 95 24.36 -19.48 4.14
N ASP A 96 24.20 -20.17 5.28
CA ASP A 96 25.16 -21.18 5.71
C ASP A 96 25.09 -22.33 4.67
N ASP A 97 25.54 -22.06 3.44
CA ASP A 97 25.77 -23.11 2.47
C ASP A 97 27.04 -23.85 2.91
N GLN A 98 26.76 -24.90 3.67
CA GLN A 98 27.60 -26.06 3.89
C GLN A 98 28.08 -26.60 2.54
N THR A 99 29.10 -25.99 1.96
CA THR A 99 29.95 -26.67 0.98
C THR A 99 30.76 -27.72 1.73
N GLY A 100 30.09 -28.86 1.89
CA GLY A 100 30.65 -30.10 2.39
C GLY A 100 31.94 -30.42 1.67
N ILE A 101 33.02 -30.48 2.44
CA ILE A 101 33.86 -31.67 2.62
C ILE A 101 33.48 -32.80 1.65
N GLN A 102 33.89 -32.71 0.39
CA GLN A 102 33.79 -33.81 -0.57
C GLN A 102 34.78 -33.66 -1.73
N GLU A 103 36.01 -33.18 -1.48
CA GLU A 103 37.06 -33.23 -2.52
C GLU A 103 38.49 -33.22 -1.94
N ARG A 104 38.77 -34.07 -0.93
CA ARG A 104 40.16 -34.37 -0.50
C ARG A 104 40.38 -35.84 -0.09
N ALA A 105 39.59 -36.74 -0.68
CA ALA A 105 39.81 -38.18 -0.60
C ALA A 105 39.86 -38.76 -2.02
N LEU A 106 40.86 -38.32 -2.79
CA LEU A 106 41.51 -38.98 -3.95
C LEU A 106 42.18 -37.89 -4.80
N ASN A 107 43.37 -37.46 -4.40
CA ASN A 107 44.51 -37.15 -5.27
C ASN A 107 45.72 -36.71 -4.43
#